data_AF-A0AAX3AL57-F1
#
_entry.id   AF-A0AAX3AL57-F1
#
_cell.length_a   1.000
_cell.length_b   1.000
_cell.length_c   1.000
_cell.angle_alpha   90.00
_cell.angle_beta   90.00
_cell.angle_gamma   90.00
#
_symmetry.space_group_name_H-M   'P 1'
#
loop_
_entity.id
_entity.type
_entity.pdbx_description
1 polymer ?
#
loop_
_entity_poly.entity_id
_entity_poly.type
_entity_poly.pdbx_seq_one_letter_code
_entity_poly.pdbx_strand_id
1 'polypeptide(L)' 'MARCPHCETDISTWTERLQQASAASTPKVWTCPECDVVLGISDWGHD' A
#
# COMPACT_ATOMS: atom_id res chain seq x y z
N MET A 1 8.01 0.05 10.46
CA MET A 1 8.35 -0.89 9.37
C MET A 1 7.04 -1.46 8.86
N ALA A 2 6.76 -1.34 7.56
CA ALA A 2 5.58 -1.94 6.94
C ALA A 2 6.02 -3.28 6.33
N ARG A 3 5.38 -4.38 6.74
CA ARG A 3 5.63 -5.71 6.19
C ARG A 3 4.34 -6.28 5.64
N CYS A 4 4.46 -7.04 4.55
CA CYS A 4 3.33 -7.78 4.01
C CYS A 4 2.92 -8.90 4.99
N PRO A 5 1.63 -9.03 5.37
CA PRO A 5 1.17 -10.11 6.25
C PRO A 5 1.12 -11.48 5.57
N HIS A 6 1.26 -11.55 4.23
CA HIS A 6 1.21 -12.81 3.48
C HIS A 6 2.58 -13.40 3.17
N CYS A 7 3.52 -12.55 2.75
CA CYS A 7 4.85 -13.01 2.32
C CYS A 7 5.98 -12.48 3.22
N GLU A 8 5.64 -11.72 4.27
CA GLU A 8 6.58 -11.15 5.25
C GLU A 8 7.65 -10.20 4.66
N THR A 9 7.61 -9.93 3.36
CA THR A 9 8.49 -8.97 2.69
C THR A 9 8.36 -7.59 3.33
N ASP A 10 9.50 -6.95 3.56
CA ASP A 10 9.53 -5.53 3.87
C ASP A 10 9.03 -4.72 2.66
N ILE A 11 7.95 -3.99 2.91
CA ILE A 11 7.30 -3.11 1.93
C ILE A 11 7.41 -1.65 2.38
N SER A 12 8.28 -1.33 3.34
CA SER A 12 8.41 0.00 3.93
C SER A 12 8.69 1.04 2.87
N THR A 13 9.68 0.80 2.00
CA THR A 13 10.03 1.69 0.89
C THR A 13 8.89 1.81 -0.12
N TRP A 14 8.20 0.72 -0.44
CA TRP A 14 7.05 0.74 -1.35
C TRP A 14 5.92 1.62 -0.79
N THR A 15 5.56 1.44 0.48
CA THR A 15 4.57 2.27 1.18
C THR A 15 4.97 3.75 1.18
N GLU A 16 6.24 4.09 1.38
CA GLU A 16 6.71 5.49 1.32
C GLU A 16 6.55 6.10 -0.07
N ARG A 17 6.95 5.39 -1.14
CA ARG A 17 6.79 5.86 -2.53
C ARG A 17 5.32 6.09 -2.89
N LEU A 18 4.48 5.23 -2.35
CA LEU A 18 3.06 5.29 -2.54
C LEU A 18 2.41 6.46 -1.83
N GLN A 19 2.84 6.79 -0.61
CA GLN A 19 2.42 7.98 0.13
C GLN A 19 2.74 9.25 -0.68
N GLN A 20 3.91 9.31 -1.31
CA GLN A 20 4.29 10.41 -2.21
C GLN A 20 3.43 10.48 -3.48
N ALA A 21 2.97 9.33 -3.99
CA ALA A 21 2.13 9.24 -5.18
C ALA A 21 0.61 9.41 -4.90
N SER A 22 0.19 9.58 -3.64
CA SER A 22 -1.23 9.65 -3.22
C SER A 22 -1.95 10.95 -3.61
N ALA A 23 -1.26 11.91 -4.23
CA ALA A 23 -1.86 13.18 -4.64
C ALA A 23 -2.81 13.06 -5.85
N ALA A 24 -2.91 11.90 -6.50
CA ALA A 24 -3.80 11.67 -7.63
C ALA A 24 -5.13 11.03 -7.16
N SER A 25 -6.23 11.78 -7.29
CA SER A 25 -7.60 11.57 -6.77
C SER A 25 -8.35 10.28 -7.16
N THR A 26 -7.75 9.10 -6.97
CA THR A 26 -8.38 7.80 -7.32
C THR A 26 -8.34 6.87 -6.11
N PRO A 27 -9.40 6.07 -5.81
CA PRO A 27 -9.33 5.04 -4.79
C PRO A 27 -8.14 4.13 -5.06
N LYS A 28 -7.21 4.07 -4.10
CA LYS A 28 -5.93 3.41 -4.28
C LYS A 28 -6.00 2.02 -3.67
N VAL A 29 -6.11 1.02 -4.53
CA VAL A 29 -5.92 -0.38 -4.13
C VAL A 29 -4.43 -0.60 -3.89
N TRP A 30 -4.11 -1.12 -2.71
CA TRP A 30 -2.75 -1.42 -2.30
C TRP A 30 -2.46 -2.89 -2.54
N THR A 31 -1.68 -3.18 -3.58
CA THR A 31 -1.27 -4.54 -3.91
C THR A 31 0.21 -4.74 -3.59
N CYS A 32 0.55 -5.76 -2.81
CA CYS A 32 1.94 -6.09 -2.52
C CYS A 32 2.70 -6.39 -3.82
N PRO A 33 3.86 -5.76 -4.08
CA PRO A 33 4.59 -5.97 -5.33
C PRO A 33 5.23 -7.36 -5.46
N GLU A 34 5.37 -8.10 -4.36
CA GLU A 34 6.08 -9.39 -4.34
C GLU A 34 5.16 -10.59 -4.47
N CYS A 35 4.01 -10.57 -3.78
CA CYS A 35 3.06 -11.69 -3.76
C CYS A 35 1.72 -11.36 -4.42
N ASP A 36 1.60 -10.16 -5.00
CA ASP A 36 0.41 -9.65 -5.69
C ASP A 36 -0.88 -9.66 -4.83
N VAL A 37 -0.74 -9.77 -3.50
CA VAL A 37 -1.90 -9.79 -2.60
C VAL A 37 -2.42 -8.38 -2.36
N VAL A 38 -3.73 -8.22 -2.34
CA VAL A 38 -4.38 -6.96 -1.98
C VAL A 38 -4.30 -6.78 -0.46
N LEU A 39 -3.55 -5.77 -0.04
CA LEU A 39 -3.34 -5.40 1.36
C LEU A 39 -4.48 -4.54 1.93
N GLY A 40 -5.20 -3.84 1.04
CA GLY A 40 -6.34 -3.01 1.40
C GLY A 40 -6.66 -2.00 0.30
N ILE A 41 -7.79 -1.32 0.46
CA ILE A 41 -8.16 -0.18 -0.38
C ILE A 41 -8.14 1.01 0.57
N SER A 42 -7.22 1.96 0.37
CA SER A 42 -7.37 3.23 1.09
C SER A 42 -8.26 4.14 0.27
N ASP A 43 -9.49 4.28 0.72
CA ASP A 43 -10.14 5.58 0.70
C ASP A 43 -9.59 6.33 1.92
N TRP A 44 -8.69 7.29 1.73
CA TRP A 44 -8.22 8.15 2.84
C TRP A 44 -9.26 9.23 3.17
N GLY A 45 -10.52 8.81 3.29
CA GLY A 45 -11.61 9.54 3.91
C GLY A 45 -12.12 8.74 5.10
N HIS A 46 -11.92 9.30 6.30
CA HIS A 46 -12.66 9.01 7.54
C HIS A 46 -12.11 7.94 8.51
N ASP A 47 -11.16 8.32 9.37
CA ASP A 47 -11.37 8.70 10.80
C ASP A 47 -10.02 9.13 11.42
#